data_AF-A0A8K0WJE9-F1
#
_entry.id   AF-A0A8K0WJE9-F1
#
_cell.length_a   1.000
_cell.length_b   1.000
_cell.length_c   1.000
_cell.angle_alpha   90.00
_cell.angle_beta   90.00
_cell.angle_gamma   90.00
#
_symmetry.space_group_name_H-M   'P 1'
#
loop_
_entity.id
_entity.type
_entity.pdbx_description
1 polymer ?
#
loop_
_entity_poly.entity_id
_entity_poly.type
_entity_poly.pdbx_seq_one_letter_code
_entity_poly.pdbx_strand_id
1 'polypeptide(L)'
;MRLWRISSVTLNDATLRLARGDLRPSTGQSWYSSIRHIRVKAHPHSEFADLDWVSGPAGRYSVDWNQGFGGNFVVGKGYRPGGDIRIVNYTGTFRVSGRAYLALYGWTTNPLVEWYVIESMGVHNPSDNSNATCYGTLESDGGTYEVWMKWRINAPSIIGDADFQQFWSIRTMRHVGGTINTTRHFEAYRKAGLRLGRHNFLALAIEGQQGNGAANITVGVAPSTAVPQSTTSRTRTEVPVRTNTCLPKL
;
A
#
# COMPACT_ATOMS: atom_id res chain seq x y z
N MET A 1 8.98 12.12 -15.29
CA MET A 1 9.98 11.78 -14.26
C MET A 1 10.16 10.28 -14.37
N ARG A 2 11.36 9.78 -14.71
CA ARG A 2 11.56 8.42 -15.28
C ARG A 2 12.12 7.37 -14.30
N LEU A 3 11.56 6.15 -14.40
CA LEU A 3 12.10 4.81 -14.12
C LEU A 3 12.51 4.40 -12.68
N TRP A 4 11.89 3.31 -12.21
CA TRP A 4 12.33 2.46 -11.11
C TRP A 4 13.63 1.73 -11.47
N ARG A 5 14.66 1.86 -10.63
CA ARG A 5 15.88 1.04 -10.72
C ARG A 5 16.06 0.29 -9.41
N ILE A 6 15.81 -1.02 -9.42
CA ILE A 6 16.33 -1.91 -8.38
C ILE A 6 17.83 -1.98 -8.62
N SER A 7 18.62 -1.24 -7.84
CA SER A 7 20.07 -1.13 -8.04
C SER A 7 20.84 -2.35 -7.56
N SER A 8 20.28 -3.13 -6.64
CA SER A 8 20.90 -4.34 -6.08
C SER A 8 19.93 -5.09 -5.15
N VAL A 9 19.78 -6.40 -5.32
CA VAL A 9 19.27 -7.31 -4.27
C VAL A 9 20.48 -8.08 -3.74
N THR A 10 20.86 -7.88 -2.48
CA THR A 10 21.94 -8.66 -1.87
C THR A 10 21.32 -9.90 -1.20
N LEU A 11 21.47 -11.07 -1.84
CA LEU A 11 21.02 -12.34 -1.28
C LEU A 11 22.14 -12.93 -0.39
N ASN A 12 22.07 -12.68 0.91
CA ASN A 12 22.95 -13.33 1.88
C ASN A 12 22.24 -14.54 2.51
N ASP A 13 22.04 -15.60 1.74
CA ASP A 13 22.11 -16.97 2.27
C ASP A 13 22.16 -18.02 1.15
N ALA A 14 23.12 -18.93 1.29
CA ALA A 14 23.49 -19.92 0.29
C ALA A 14 22.51 -21.10 0.29
N THR A 15 21.39 -20.99 -0.43
CA THR A 15 20.63 -22.12 -1.03
C THR A 15 19.43 -21.63 -1.84
N LEU A 16 19.68 -20.86 -2.90
CA LEU A 16 18.69 -20.67 -3.96
C LEU A 16 19.41 -20.55 -5.31
N ARG A 17 19.53 -21.67 -6.00
CA ARG A 17 19.88 -21.70 -7.43
C ARG A 17 18.66 -21.18 -8.18
N LEU A 18 18.63 -19.89 -8.51
CA LEU A 18 17.72 -19.35 -9.52
C LEU A 18 18.42 -19.38 -10.88
N ALA A 19 17.75 -19.94 -11.87
CA ALA A 19 18.25 -20.05 -13.23
C ALA A 19 18.57 -18.66 -13.80
N ARG A 20 19.65 -18.56 -14.60
CA ARG A 20 20.01 -17.34 -15.34
C ARG A 20 18.87 -16.97 -16.30
N GLY A 21 17.94 -16.15 -15.83
CA GLY A 21 16.75 -15.74 -16.60
C GLY A 21 15.82 -14.78 -15.84
N ASP A 22 15.82 -14.81 -14.50
CA ASP A 22 14.86 -14.08 -13.65
C ASP A 22 15.28 -12.66 -13.23
N LEU A 23 16.38 -12.15 -13.77
CA LEU A 23 16.77 -10.75 -13.61
C LEU A 23 16.58 -10.04 -14.95
N ARG A 24 15.35 -9.62 -15.25
CA ARG A 24 15.09 -8.62 -16.28
C ARG A 24 14.96 -7.24 -15.62
N PRO A 25 15.90 -6.30 -15.83
CA PRO A 25 15.91 -4.99 -15.18
C PRO A 25 14.80 -4.02 -15.60
N SER A 26 13.67 -4.47 -16.17
CA SER A 26 12.73 -3.58 -16.87
C SER A 26 11.24 -3.71 -16.53
N THR A 27 10.84 -4.49 -15.51
CA THR A 27 9.43 -4.50 -15.05
C THR A 27 9.38 -4.74 -13.55
N GLY A 28 9.19 -3.66 -12.76
CA GLY A 28 9.39 -3.59 -11.31
C GLY A 28 8.40 -4.36 -10.43
N GLN A 29 8.27 -5.66 -10.63
CA GLN A 29 7.65 -6.59 -9.68
C GLN A 29 8.51 -7.84 -9.59
N SER A 30 8.83 -8.26 -8.38
CA SER A 30 9.63 -9.47 -8.18
C SER A 30 9.07 -10.25 -6.98
N TRP A 31 8.87 -11.55 -7.18
CA TRP A 31 8.27 -12.46 -6.20
C TRP A 31 9.37 -13.35 -5.64
N TYR A 32 9.51 -13.37 -4.32
CA TYR A 32 10.60 -14.10 -3.68
C TYR A 32 10.09 -14.95 -2.52
N SER A 33 10.53 -16.21 -2.47
CA SER A 33 10.24 -17.14 -1.37
C SER A 33 11.02 -16.78 -0.09
N SER A 34 12.18 -16.14 -0.23
CA SER A 34 13.02 -15.66 0.87
C SER A 34 13.92 -14.51 0.41
N ILE A 35 13.68 -13.32 0.93
CA ILE A 35 14.68 -12.24 0.98
C ILE A 35 14.92 -11.95 2.47
N ARG A 36 16.12 -11.50 2.81
CA ARG A 36 16.46 -11.01 4.16
C ARG A 36 16.75 -9.51 4.19
N HIS A 37 17.21 -8.92 3.08
CA HIS A 37 17.55 -7.50 2.98
C HIS A 37 17.19 -6.95 1.59
N ILE A 38 16.53 -5.79 1.56
CA ILE A 38 16.09 -5.12 0.34
C ILE A 38 16.62 -3.69 0.36
N ARG A 39 17.46 -3.36 -0.63
CA ARG A 39 17.87 -1.99 -0.89
C ARG A 39 17.23 -1.51 -2.18
N VAL A 40 16.24 -0.63 -2.07
CA VAL A 40 15.46 -0.14 -3.21
C VAL A 40 15.63 1.36 -3.34
N LYS A 41 15.64 1.86 -4.56
CA LYS A 41 15.67 3.30 -4.82
C LYS A 41 14.43 3.67 -5.62
N ALA A 42 13.54 4.45 -5.00
CA ALA A 42 12.30 4.86 -5.65
C ALA A 42 12.52 5.94 -6.72
N HIS A 43 13.56 6.77 -6.58
CA HIS A 43 13.87 7.84 -7.52
C HIS A 43 15.39 8.07 -7.66
N PRO A 44 15.93 8.46 -8.84
CA PRO A 44 17.37 8.74 -9.00
C PRO A 44 17.95 9.75 -8.00
N HIS A 45 17.13 10.70 -7.53
CA HIS A 45 17.47 11.71 -6.53
C HIS A 45 16.93 11.42 -5.11
N SER A 46 16.22 10.31 -4.90
CA SER A 46 15.88 9.89 -3.54
C SER A 46 17.09 9.31 -2.84
N GLU A 47 17.09 9.30 -1.51
CA GLU A 47 17.91 8.35 -0.77
C GLU A 47 17.46 6.91 -1.06
N PHE A 48 18.33 5.94 -0.80
CA PHE A 48 17.95 4.52 -0.85
C PHE A 48 16.95 4.26 0.28
N ALA A 49 15.88 3.54 -0.05
CA ALA A 49 15.12 2.79 0.95
C ALA A 49 15.97 1.60 1.38
N ASP A 50 16.32 1.59 2.66
CA ASP A 50 17.05 0.53 3.33
C ASP A 50 16.08 -0.18 4.29
N LEU A 51 15.88 -1.48 4.07
CA LEU A 51 14.97 -2.28 4.87
C LEU A 51 15.40 -3.76 4.93
N ASP A 52 15.16 -4.36 6.09
CA ASP A 52 15.24 -5.79 6.30
C ASP A 52 13.83 -6.36 6.17
N TRP A 53 13.53 -7.02 5.05
CA TRP A 53 12.28 -7.73 4.85
C TRP A 53 12.53 -9.23 4.94
N VAL A 54 11.69 -9.94 5.71
CA VAL A 54 11.75 -11.38 5.87
C VAL A 54 10.42 -12.01 5.46
N SER A 55 10.47 -12.91 4.47
CA SER A 55 9.34 -13.77 4.13
C SER A 55 9.25 -14.92 5.14
N GLY A 56 8.14 -14.99 5.89
CA GLY A 56 7.83 -16.14 6.76
C GLY A 56 7.00 -17.21 6.06
N PRO A 57 6.66 -18.31 6.74
CA PRO A 57 5.73 -19.32 6.21
C PRO A 57 4.32 -18.75 6.01
N ALA A 58 3.57 -19.35 5.08
CA ALA A 58 2.20 -18.93 4.73
C ALA A 58 2.11 -17.41 4.47
N GLY A 59 1.14 -16.72 5.07
CA GLY A 59 0.95 -15.28 4.91
C GLY A 59 1.85 -14.40 5.78
N ARG A 60 2.80 -14.96 6.54
CA ARG A 60 3.65 -14.18 7.45
C ARG A 60 4.77 -13.46 6.71
N TYR A 61 5.03 -12.21 7.06
CA TYR A 61 6.22 -11.46 6.73
C TYR A 61 6.57 -10.46 7.83
N SER A 62 7.83 -10.06 7.92
CA SER A 62 8.25 -8.91 8.72
C SER A 62 9.06 -7.93 7.90
N VAL A 63 9.03 -6.67 8.30
CA VAL A 63 9.87 -5.62 7.74
C VAL A 63 10.33 -4.69 8.83
N ASP A 64 11.61 -4.40 8.86
CA ASP A 64 12.23 -3.34 9.65
C ASP A 64 12.87 -2.35 8.67
N TRP A 65 12.63 -1.06 8.87
CA TRP A 65 13.17 -0.03 8.00
C TRP A 65 13.66 1.16 8.81
N ASN A 66 14.71 1.79 8.30
CA ASN A 66 15.22 3.06 8.80
C ASN A 66 15.67 3.92 7.62
N GLN A 67 14.88 4.94 7.31
CA GLN A 67 15.03 5.71 6.07
C GLN A 67 15.15 7.19 6.38
N GLY A 68 16.16 7.81 5.77
CA GLY A 68 16.29 9.26 5.72
C GLY A 68 15.26 9.89 4.77
N PHE A 69 15.49 11.15 4.40
CA PHE A 69 14.55 11.88 3.56
C PHE A 69 14.59 11.36 2.11
N GLY A 70 13.41 10.96 1.61
CA GLY A 70 13.21 10.61 0.20
C GLY A 70 13.16 9.11 -0.11
N GLY A 71 13.50 8.21 0.83
CA GLY A 71 13.32 6.77 0.63
C GLY A 71 11.84 6.40 0.36
N ASN A 72 11.55 5.47 -0.54
CA ASN A 72 10.20 4.91 -0.70
C ASN A 72 10.27 3.42 -1.07
N PHE A 73 9.45 2.61 -0.42
CA PHE A 73 9.29 1.19 -0.71
C PHE A 73 7.85 0.74 -0.49
N VAL A 74 7.45 -0.33 -1.17
CA VAL A 74 6.21 -1.07 -0.90
C VAL A 74 6.57 -2.56 -0.84
N VAL A 75 6.32 -3.22 0.30
CA VAL A 75 6.56 -4.66 0.48
C VAL A 75 5.40 -5.32 1.20
N GLY A 76 5.08 -6.56 0.84
CA GLY A 76 3.95 -7.26 1.42
C GLY A 76 3.74 -8.65 0.85
N LYS A 77 2.66 -9.30 1.29
CA LYS A 77 2.22 -10.60 0.77
C LYS A 77 0.77 -10.53 0.33
N GLY A 78 0.44 -11.31 -0.69
CA GLY A 78 -0.94 -11.43 -1.16
C GLY A 78 -1.06 -12.36 -2.36
N TYR A 79 -1.94 -11.99 -3.28
CA TYR A 79 -2.48 -12.88 -4.30
C TYR A 79 -2.30 -12.29 -5.70
N ARG A 80 -2.00 -13.18 -6.65
CA ARG A 80 -1.92 -12.84 -8.07
C ARG A 80 -2.54 -13.99 -8.89
N PRO A 81 -3.63 -13.75 -9.65
CA PRO A 81 -4.37 -12.49 -9.73
C PRO A 81 -5.12 -12.15 -8.43
N GLY A 82 -5.35 -10.86 -8.18
CA GLY A 82 -6.08 -10.40 -6.99
C GLY A 82 -7.60 -10.31 -7.16
N GLY A 83 -8.12 -10.49 -8.37
CA GLY A 83 -9.50 -10.11 -8.75
C GLY A 83 -10.61 -10.90 -8.06
N ASP A 84 -10.37 -12.12 -7.60
CA ASP A 84 -11.38 -13.00 -6.99
C ASP A 84 -11.37 -12.97 -5.46
N ILE A 85 -10.40 -12.27 -4.85
CA ILE A 85 -10.30 -12.19 -3.41
C ILE A 85 -11.33 -11.19 -2.89
N ARG A 86 -12.29 -11.69 -2.11
CA ARG A 86 -13.39 -10.91 -1.53
C ARG A 86 -13.13 -10.50 -0.08
N ILE A 87 -12.41 -11.34 0.66
CA ILE A 87 -12.15 -11.18 2.09
C ILE A 87 -10.66 -11.39 2.33
N VAL A 88 -10.04 -10.44 3.05
CA VAL A 88 -8.65 -10.56 3.51
C VAL A 88 -8.62 -10.43 5.03
N ASN A 89 -8.35 -11.53 5.72
CA ASN A 89 -8.08 -11.51 7.14
C ASN A 89 -6.61 -11.24 7.39
N TYR A 90 -6.28 -10.50 8.44
CA TYR A 90 -4.90 -10.31 8.85
C TYR A 90 -4.76 -10.01 10.34
N THR A 91 -3.58 -10.25 10.87
CA THR A 91 -3.19 -9.91 12.23
C THR A 91 -1.71 -9.52 12.25
N GLY A 92 -1.28 -8.80 13.29
CA GLY A 92 0.13 -8.46 13.44
C GLY A 92 0.41 -7.20 14.24
N THR A 93 1.59 -6.65 14.00
CA THR A 93 2.06 -5.39 14.56
C THR A 93 2.54 -4.46 13.46
N PHE A 94 2.36 -3.16 13.69
CA PHE A 94 2.85 -2.09 12.84
C PHE A 94 3.20 -0.90 13.73
N ARG A 95 4.50 -0.62 13.86
CA ARG A 95 5.06 0.46 14.69
C ARG A 95 5.84 1.38 13.77
N VAL A 96 5.52 2.66 13.78
CA VAL A 96 6.09 3.63 12.84
C VAL A 96 6.37 4.95 13.55
N SER A 97 7.55 5.50 13.26
CA SER A 97 7.93 6.89 13.53
C SER A 97 8.32 7.53 12.20
N GLY A 98 7.33 8.11 11.53
CA GLY A 98 7.50 8.65 10.18
C GLY A 98 6.29 8.45 9.28
N ARG A 99 6.53 8.52 7.97
CA ARG A 99 5.50 8.39 6.93
C ARG A 99 5.50 6.95 6.43
N ALA A 100 4.51 6.18 6.86
CA ALA A 100 4.28 4.84 6.35
C ALA A 100 2.79 4.47 6.42
N TYR A 101 2.38 3.49 5.63
CA TYR A 101 1.02 2.92 5.61
C TYR A 101 1.06 1.41 5.79
N LEU A 102 0.07 0.89 6.51
CA LEU A 102 -0.36 -0.49 6.43
C LEU A 102 -1.67 -0.52 5.64
N ALA A 103 -1.62 -1.12 4.46
CA ALA A 103 -2.75 -1.07 3.53
C ALA A 103 -2.91 -2.36 2.73
N LEU A 104 -4.17 -2.74 2.46
CA LEU A 104 -4.42 -3.60 1.33
C LEU A 104 -4.23 -2.79 0.05
N TYR A 105 -3.36 -3.25 -0.81
CA TYR A 105 -2.83 -2.51 -1.94
C TYR A 105 -2.94 -3.34 -3.21
N GLY A 106 -3.24 -2.70 -4.34
CA GLY A 106 -3.20 -3.38 -5.62
C GLY A 106 -3.32 -2.46 -6.82
N TRP A 107 -3.33 -3.09 -7.99
CA TRP A 107 -3.45 -2.40 -9.27
C TRP A 107 -4.53 -3.03 -10.15
N THR A 108 -5.14 -2.21 -10.99
CA THR A 108 -5.89 -2.65 -12.15
C THR A 108 -5.28 -2.15 -13.44
N THR A 109 -5.61 -2.79 -14.56
CA THR A 109 -5.27 -2.34 -15.92
C THR A 109 -6.55 -2.20 -16.74
N ASN A 110 -6.59 -1.21 -17.64
CA ASN A 110 -7.75 -0.88 -18.47
C ASN A 110 -9.05 -0.68 -17.66
N PRO A 111 -9.19 0.41 -16.87
CA PRO A 111 -8.21 1.51 -16.66
C PRO A 111 -7.04 1.14 -15.73
N LEU A 112 -5.92 1.86 -15.90
CA LEU A 112 -4.79 1.81 -14.97
C LEU A 112 -5.15 2.56 -13.69
N VAL A 113 -5.26 1.83 -12.59
CA VAL A 113 -5.59 2.39 -11.28
C VAL A 113 -4.72 1.72 -10.23
N GLU A 114 -4.14 2.54 -9.36
CA GLU A 114 -3.50 2.10 -8.12
C GLU A 114 -4.51 2.32 -6.98
N TRP A 115 -4.78 1.30 -6.16
CA TRP A 115 -5.79 1.42 -5.12
C TRP A 115 -5.27 0.92 -3.77
N TYR A 116 -5.82 1.52 -2.71
CA TYR A 116 -5.47 1.24 -1.34
C TYR A 116 -6.73 1.14 -0.45
N VAL A 117 -6.71 0.23 0.51
CA VAL A 117 -7.53 0.25 1.72
C VAL A 117 -6.57 0.38 2.90
N ILE A 118 -6.51 1.57 3.49
CA ILE A 118 -5.53 1.91 4.53
C ILE A 118 -6.14 1.67 5.91
N GLU A 119 -5.60 0.67 6.61
CA GLU A 119 -6.02 0.25 7.94
C GLU A 119 -5.27 1.01 9.05
N SER A 120 -4.00 1.35 8.80
CA SER A 120 -3.18 2.15 9.71
C SER A 120 -2.10 2.95 8.97
N MET A 121 -1.57 3.97 9.62
CA MET A 121 -0.58 4.89 9.05
C MET A 121 0.24 5.55 10.16
N GLY A 122 1.39 6.10 9.77
CA GLY A 122 2.19 6.98 10.61
C GLY A 122 1.67 8.41 10.65
N VAL A 123 2.58 9.39 10.60
CA VAL A 123 2.26 10.82 10.82
C VAL A 123 1.63 11.52 9.61
N HIS A 124 1.54 10.84 8.47
CA HIS A 124 1.06 11.42 7.22
C HIS A 124 -0.20 10.71 6.74
N ASN A 125 -1.19 11.51 6.35
CA ASN A 125 -2.43 11.02 5.73
C ASN A 125 -2.36 11.30 4.21
N PRO A 126 -2.48 10.30 3.33
CA PRO A 126 -2.28 10.50 1.89
C PRO A 126 -3.31 11.40 1.21
N SER A 127 -4.43 11.69 1.90
CA SER A 127 -5.43 12.66 1.45
C SER A 127 -5.09 14.11 1.79
N ASP A 128 -4.06 14.37 2.61
CA ASP A 128 -3.50 15.72 2.77
C ASP A 128 -2.70 16.09 1.52
N ASN A 129 -3.42 16.41 0.44
CA ASN A 129 -2.87 16.71 -0.86
C ASN A 129 -3.83 17.60 -1.65
N SER A 130 -3.33 18.69 -2.24
CA SER A 130 -4.14 19.66 -2.98
C SER A 130 -4.89 19.10 -4.19
N ASN A 131 -4.43 17.98 -4.75
CA ASN A 131 -5.06 17.32 -5.89
C ASN A 131 -5.98 16.16 -5.49
N ALA A 132 -6.15 15.90 -4.19
CA ALA A 132 -7.04 14.85 -3.71
C ALA A 132 -8.48 15.36 -3.56
N THR A 133 -9.43 14.55 -4.01
CA THR A 133 -10.87 14.82 -3.88
C THR A 133 -11.52 13.73 -3.02
N CYS A 134 -12.32 14.13 -2.02
CA CYS A 134 -13.09 13.18 -1.22
C CYS A 134 -14.47 12.91 -1.85
N TYR A 135 -14.87 11.64 -1.90
CA TYR A 135 -16.10 11.14 -2.52
C TYR A 135 -17.15 10.66 -1.53
N GLY A 136 -16.89 10.78 -0.23
CA GLY A 136 -17.81 10.41 0.84
C GLY A 136 -17.18 9.37 1.76
N THR A 137 -18.04 8.66 2.49
CA THR A 137 -17.62 7.63 3.44
C THR A 137 -18.32 6.31 3.16
N LEU A 138 -17.68 5.20 3.52
CA LEU A 138 -18.33 3.88 3.55
C LEU A 138 -18.15 3.24 4.93
N GLU A 139 -19.13 2.45 5.34
CA GLU A 139 -19.04 1.56 6.50
C GLU A 139 -18.69 0.14 6.03
N SER A 140 -17.61 -0.42 6.56
CA SER A 140 -17.21 -1.81 6.32
C SER A 140 -16.40 -2.33 7.50
N ASP A 141 -16.51 -3.62 7.78
CA ASP A 141 -15.63 -4.31 8.74
C ASP A 141 -15.52 -3.58 10.10
N GLY A 142 -16.68 -3.12 10.60
CA GLY A 142 -16.80 -2.44 11.89
C GLY A 142 -16.15 -1.05 11.95
N GLY A 143 -15.96 -0.36 10.83
CA GLY A 143 -15.48 1.02 10.85
C GLY A 143 -15.83 1.83 9.60
N THR A 144 -15.64 3.13 9.76
CA THR A 144 -15.83 4.13 8.70
C THR A 144 -14.53 4.35 7.93
N TYR A 145 -14.64 4.48 6.61
CA TYR A 145 -13.55 4.87 5.73
C TYR A 145 -13.93 6.10 4.94
N GLU A 146 -13.02 7.06 4.83
CA GLU A 146 -13.13 8.14 3.84
C GLU A 146 -12.67 7.63 2.47
N VAL A 147 -13.42 7.91 1.42
CA VAL A 147 -13.07 7.54 0.04
C VAL A 147 -12.48 8.74 -0.68
N TRP A 148 -11.27 8.59 -1.20
CA TRP A 148 -10.53 9.66 -1.88
C TRP A 148 -10.01 9.22 -3.24
N MET A 149 -9.81 10.18 -4.14
CA MET A 149 -9.11 9.98 -5.41
C MET A 149 -8.14 11.13 -5.71
N LYS A 150 -6.99 10.81 -6.32
CA LYS A 150 -6.17 11.81 -7.03
C LYS A 150 -5.63 11.26 -8.35
N TRP A 151 -5.15 12.17 -9.19
CA TRP A 151 -4.34 11.83 -10.35
C TRP A 151 -2.85 11.80 -10.04
N ARG A 152 -2.15 10.86 -10.68
CA ARG A 152 -0.70 10.78 -10.78
C ARG A 152 -0.35 11.01 -12.24
N ILE A 153 0.48 12.00 -12.52
CA ILE A 153 0.86 12.42 -13.88
C ILE A 153 2.33 12.06 -14.14
N ASN A 154 2.59 11.38 -15.26
CA ASN A 154 3.90 10.88 -15.67
C ASN A 154 4.65 10.22 -14.50
N ALA A 155 3.91 9.36 -13.80
CA ALA A 155 4.32 8.76 -12.56
C ALA A 155 4.63 7.27 -12.78
N PRO A 156 5.53 6.69 -11.97
CA PRO A 156 5.89 5.29 -12.13
C PRO A 156 4.72 4.35 -11.78
N SER A 157 4.52 3.29 -12.58
CA SER A 157 3.44 2.31 -12.43
C SER A 157 3.86 0.88 -12.79
N ILE A 158 2.93 -0.07 -12.69
CA ILE A 158 3.12 -1.46 -13.10
C ILE A 158 3.32 -1.68 -14.61
N ILE A 159 3.11 -0.65 -15.43
CA ILE A 159 3.34 -0.66 -16.88
C ILE A 159 4.41 0.35 -17.34
N GLY A 160 5.24 0.84 -16.41
CA GLY A 160 6.17 1.95 -16.67
C GLY A 160 5.57 3.29 -16.27
N ASP A 161 6.16 4.40 -16.73
CA ASP A 161 5.65 5.73 -16.39
C ASP A 161 4.34 6.02 -17.16
N ALA A 162 3.29 6.44 -16.44
CA ALA A 162 1.98 6.68 -17.01
C ALA A 162 1.19 7.73 -16.21
N ASP A 163 0.09 8.19 -16.80
CA ASP A 163 -0.95 8.91 -16.09
C ASP A 163 -1.98 7.91 -15.56
N PHE A 164 -2.29 7.97 -14.27
CA PHE A 164 -3.24 7.06 -13.65
C PHE A 164 -3.90 7.68 -12.42
N GLN A 165 -4.99 7.05 -11.99
CA GLN A 165 -5.70 7.43 -10.78
C GLN A 165 -5.22 6.60 -9.59
N GLN A 166 -5.16 7.24 -8.43
CA GLN A 166 -5.05 6.59 -7.14
C GLN A 166 -6.38 6.66 -6.41
N PHE A 167 -6.89 5.52 -5.93
CA PHE A 167 -8.07 5.45 -5.07
C PHE A 167 -7.67 5.02 -3.66
N TRP A 168 -8.24 5.66 -2.64
CA TRP A 168 -8.03 5.26 -1.25
C TRP A 168 -9.36 5.11 -0.52
N SER A 169 -9.46 4.05 0.27
CA SER A 169 -10.34 3.98 1.44
C SER A 169 -9.46 4.18 2.66
N ILE A 170 -9.68 5.23 3.43
CA ILE A 170 -8.84 5.60 4.58
C ILE A 170 -9.64 5.40 5.86
N ARG A 171 -9.26 4.42 6.68
CA ARG A 171 -9.98 4.12 7.92
C ARG A 171 -9.89 5.31 8.88
N THR A 172 -11.00 5.68 9.50
CA THR A 172 -11.03 6.84 10.41
C THR A 172 -10.58 6.51 11.82
N MET A 173 -10.64 5.23 12.20
CA MET A 173 -10.11 4.67 13.43
C MET A 173 -9.13 3.55 13.06
N ARG A 174 -7.84 3.85 13.11
CA ARG A 174 -6.73 2.97 12.71
C ARG A 174 -6.61 1.80 13.66
N HIS A 175 -6.28 0.62 13.12
CA HIS A 175 -5.93 -0.55 13.90
C HIS A 175 -4.99 -1.47 13.11
N VAL A 176 -4.46 -2.49 13.79
CA VAL A 176 -3.54 -3.46 13.18
C VAL A 176 -4.07 -4.86 13.42
N GLY A 177 -4.80 -5.37 12.43
CA GLY A 177 -5.42 -6.68 12.43
C GLY A 177 -6.92 -6.55 12.27
N GLY A 178 -7.52 -7.42 11.46
CA GLY A 178 -8.94 -7.37 11.16
C GLY A 178 -9.30 -8.15 9.92
N THR A 179 -10.48 -7.83 9.40
CA THR A 179 -11.02 -8.33 8.14
C THR A 179 -11.17 -7.15 7.20
N ILE A 180 -10.79 -7.33 5.94
CA ILE A 180 -11.00 -6.33 4.88
C ILE A 180 -11.89 -6.97 3.81
N ASN A 181 -13.11 -6.44 3.66
CA ASN A 181 -14.03 -6.87 2.62
C ASN A 181 -13.85 -6.02 1.35
N THR A 182 -13.01 -6.49 0.43
CA THR A 182 -12.68 -5.78 -0.82
C THR A 182 -13.93 -5.44 -1.64
N THR A 183 -14.96 -6.29 -1.59
CA THR A 183 -16.23 -6.07 -2.29
C THR A 183 -16.87 -4.75 -1.86
N ARG A 184 -16.89 -4.44 -0.56
CA ARG A 184 -17.49 -3.20 -0.04
C ARG A 184 -16.75 -1.95 -0.53
N HIS A 185 -15.41 -1.99 -0.51
CA HIS A 185 -14.58 -0.89 -1.00
C HIS A 185 -14.74 -0.68 -2.51
N PHE A 186 -14.72 -1.76 -3.30
CA PHE A 186 -14.84 -1.66 -4.76
C PHE A 186 -16.26 -1.24 -5.19
N GLU A 187 -17.29 -1.66 -4.46
CA GLU A 187 -18.66 -1.15 -4.65
C GLU A 187 -18.77 0.34 -4.35
N ALA A 188 -18.16 0.81 -3.26
CA ALA A 188 -18.12 2.23 -2.94
C ALA A 188 -17.40 3.03 -4.02
N TYR A 189 -16.24 2.57 -4.51
CA TYR A 189 -15.55 3.20 -5.64
C TYR A 189 -16.48 3.28 -6.86
N ARG A 190 -17.14 2.17 -7.23
CA ARG A 190 -18.08 2.16 -8.35
C ARG A 190 -19.24 3.14 -8.17
N LYS A 191 -19.86 3.20 -6.98
CA LYS A 191 -20.95 4.16 -6.66
C LYS A 191 -20.49 5.61 -6.78
N ALA A 192 -19.25 5.88 -6.37
CA ALA A 192 -18.60 7.17 -6.51
C ALA A 192 -18.20 7.53 -7.96
N GLY A 193 -18.41 6.64 -8.94
CA GLY A 193 -17.97 6.80 -10.33
C GLY A 193 -16.50 6.48 -10.58
N LEU A 194 -15.79 5.94 -9.57
CA LEU A 194 -14.39 5.55 -9.61
C LEU A 194 -14.29 4.10 -10.16
N ARG A 195 -14.03 3.97 -11.45
CA ARG A 195 -14.04 2.68 -12.15
C ARG A 195 -12.70 1.94 -12.01
N LEU A 196 -12.75 0.76 -11.40
CA LEU A 196 -11.64 -0.19 -11.44
C LEU A 196 -11.62 -0.97 -12.76
N GLY A 197 -10.42 -1.33 -13.23
CA GLY A 197 -10.22 -2.16 -14.42
C GLY A 197 -10.04 -3.64 -14.10
N ARG A 198 -9.33 -4.36 -14.97
CA ARG A 198 -8.94 -5.75 -14.73
C ARG A 198 -7.88 -5.81 -13.62
N HIS A 199 -8.19 -6.47 -12.51
CA HIS A 199 -7.28 -6.65 -11.38
C HIS A 199 -5.99 -7.37 -11.80
N ASN A 200 -4.84 -6.84 -11.33
CA ASN A 200 -3.52 -7.43 -11.53
C ASN A 200 -3.14 -8.28 -10.32
N PHE A 201 -2.74 -7.66 -9.21
CA PHE A 201 -2.46 -8.33 -7.94
C PHE A 201 -3.12 -7.56 -6.80
N LEU A 202 -3.14 -8.17 -5.62
CA LEU A 202 -3.28 -7.43 -4.37
C LEU A 202 -2.31 -7.98 -3.32
N ALA A 203 -1.92 -7.13 -2.38
CA ALA A 203 -1.08 -7.49 -1.24
C ALA A 203 -1.49 -6.68 -0.02
N LEU A 204 -1.43 -7.29 1.15
CA LEU A 204 -1.37 -6.52 2.38
C LEU A 204 0.07 -6.05 2.53
N ALA A 205 0.26 -4.74 2.42
CA ALA A 205 1.56 -4.12 2.20
C ALA A 205 1.89 -3.08 3.27
N ILE A 206 3.19 -2.94 3.50
CA ILE A 206 3.79 -1.80 4.17
C ILE A 206 4.40 -0.90 3.10
N GLU A 207 3.94 0.33 3.03
CA GLU A 207 4.58 1.39 2.25
C GLU A 207 5.27 2.35 3.21
N GLY A 208 6.58 2.52 3.10
CA GLY A 208 7.33 3.51 3.89
C GLY A 208 7.93 4.57 2.98
N GLN A 209 7.83 5.84 3.38
CA GLN A 209 8.21 7.01 2.58
C GLN A 209 9.22 7.93 3.31
N GLN A 210 9.33 7.81 4.63
CA GLN A 210 10.27 8.56 5.45
C GLN A 210 10.27 8.01 6.88
N GLY A 211 11.43 8.01 7.54
CA GLY A 211 11.56 7.66 8.95
C GLY A 211 11.77 6.16 9.15
N ASN A 212 11.47 5.70 10.35
CA ASN A 212 11.76 4.33 10.76
C ASN A 212 10.52 3.61 11.28
N GLY A 213 10.57 2.29 11.25
CA GLY A 213 9.51 1.46 11.80
C GLY A 213 9.76 -0.02 11.61
N ALA A 214 8.80 -0.79 12.13
CA ALA A 214 8.80 -2.23 12.11
C ALA A 214 7.38 -2.74 11.93
N ALA A 215 7.21 -3.81 11.16
CA ALA A 215 5.94 -4.52 11.04
C ALA A 215 6.17 -6.03 11.05
N ASN A 216 5.25 -6.77 11.69
CA ASN A 216 5.18 -8.23 11.62
C ASN A 216 3.74 -8.61 11.35
N ILE A 217 3.44 -9.04 10.12
CA ILE A 217 2.08 -9.19 9.63
C ILE A 217 1.88 -10.62 9.18
N THR A 218 0.70 -11.17 9.47
CA THR A 218 0.24 -12.46 8.95
C THR A 218 -1.05 -12.26 8.18
N VAL A 219 -1.00 -12.48 6.87
CA VAL A 219 -2.17 -12.50 5.98
C VAL A 219 -2.87 -13.86 6.07
N GLY A 220 -4.19 -13.87 6.00
CA GLY A 220 -5.04 -15.06 6.05
C GLY A 220 -5.51 -15.46 7.45
N VAL A 221 -5.10 -14.75 8.51
CA VAL A 221 -5.45 -15.06 9.90
C VAL A 221 -6.13 -13.86 10.53
N ALA A 222 -7.35 -14.03 11.05
CA ALA A 222 -8.06 -12.98 11.77
C ALA A 222 -7.53 -12.85 13.21
N PRO A 223 -7.64 -11.67 13.84
CA PRO A 223 -7.31 -11.51 15.26
C PRO A 223 -8.21 -12.40 16.14
N SER A 224 -7.64 -13.01 17.18
CA SER A 224 -8.39 -13.78 18.18
C SER A 224 -8.92 -12.93 19.34
N THR A 225 -8.51 -11.66 19.41
CA THR A 225 -8.88 -10.70 20.45
C THR A 225 -9.26 -9.36 19.84
N ALA A 226 -9.93 -8.50 20.61
CA ALA A 226 -10.20 -7.13 20.21
C ALA A 226 -8.88 -6.40 19.87
N VAL A 227 -8.89 -5.63 18.78
CA VAL A 227 -7.73 -4.88 18.31
C VAL A 227 -7.86 -3.42 18.77
N PRO A 228 -6.85 -2.85 19.44
CA PRO A 228 -6.87 -1.44 19.83
C PRO A 228 -7.04 -0.52 18.64
N GLN A 229 -7.87 0.52 18.81
CA GLN A 229 -8.10 1.54 17.80
C GLN A 229 -7.50 2.88 18.20
N SER A 230 -7.09 3.66 17.22
CA SER A 230 -6.60 5.04 17.39
C SER A 230 -7.16 5.96 16.32
N THR A 231 -7.40 7.22 16.64
CA THR A 231 -8.02 8.17 15.68
C THR A 231 -7.09 8.47 14.51
N THR A 232 -7.63 8.44 13.29
CA THR A 232 -6.95 8.99 12.12
C THR A 232 -7.07 10.50 12.10
N SER A 233 -5.93 11.21 11.96
CA SER A 233 -5.98 12.66 11.74
C SER A 233 -6.71 12.96 10.43
N ARG A 234 -7.76 13.78 10.54
CA ARG A 234 -8.56 14.28 9.42
C ARG A 234 -8.15 15.69 8.99
N THR A 235 -7.16 16.31 9.65
CA THR A 235 -6.62 17.61 9.25
C THR A 235 -6.00 17.52 7.86
N ARG A 236 -6.34 18.46 7.00
CA ARG A 236 -5.76 18.64 5.67
C ARG A 236 -5.22 20.06 5.58
N THR A 237 -3.92 20.20 5.44
CA THR A 237 -3.23 21.49 5.33
C THR A 237 -2.99 21.89 3.88
N GLU A 238 -2.93 20.92 2.97
CA GLU A 238 -2.71 21.13 1.54
C GLU A 238 -4.03 21.20 0.73
N VAL A 239 -5.17 20.87 1.34
CA VAL A 239 -6.48 20.93 0.68
C VAL A 239 -7.08 22.34 0.88
N PRO A 240 -7.46 23.06 -0.19
CA PRO A 240 -8.12 24.36 -0.06
C PRO A 240 -9.39 24.28 0.80
N VAL A 241 -9.61 25.28 1.67
CA VAL A 241 -10.71 25.33 2.67
C VAL A 241 -12.11 25.09 2.07
N ARG A 242 -12.31 25.31 0.76
CA ARG A 242 -13.60 25.12 0.07
C ARG A 242 -13.92 23.67 -0.34
N THR A 243 -13.01 22.72 -0.13
CA THR A 243 -13.19 21.28 -0.44
C THR A 243 -13.05 20.36 0.79
N ASN A 244 -13.11 20.91 2.00
CA ASN A 244 -13.07 20.14 3.25
C ASN A 244 -14.33 19.30 3.54
N THR A 245 -15.29 19.28 2.60
CA THR A 245 -16.45 18.40 2.66
C THR A 245 -16.39 17.43 1.49
N CYS A 246 -16.55 16.16 1.81
CA CYS A 246 -16.63 15.11 0.81
C CYS A 246 -17.80 15.34 -0.14
N LEU A 247 -17.62 15.01 -1.41
CA LEU A 247 -18.73 14.96 -2.35
C LEU A 247 -19.77 13.96 -1.80
N PRO A 248 -21.09 14.28 -1.84
CA PRO A 248 -22.13 13.39 -1.34
C PRO A 248 -22.43 12.29 -2.37
N LYS A 249 -21.40 11.53 -2.76
CA LYS A 249 -21.50 10.43 -3.72
C LYS A 249 -21.65 9.07 -3.04
N LEU A 250 -21.46 9.02 -1.72
CA LEU A 250 -21.57 7.84 -0.85
C LEU A 250 -22.32 8.20 0.42
#